data_AF-A0A9R1BRX7-F1
#
_entry.id   AF-A0A9R1BRX7-F1
#
_cell.length_a   1.000
_cell.length_b   1.000
_cell.length_c   1.000
_cell.angle_alpha   90.00
_cell.angle_beta   90.00
_cell.angle_gamma   90.00
#
_symmetry.space_group_name_H-M   'P 1'
#
loop_
_entity.id
_entity.type
_entity.pdbx_description
1 polymer ?
#
loop_
_entity_poly.entity_id
_entity_poly.type
_entity_poly.pdbx_seq_one_letter_code
_entity_poly.pdbx_strand_id
1 'polypeptide(L)'
;MFGPESARDGWDGLPFVFDRVRVGDSPARRARANAFLNIFEREGCRMVEMCCAEHDAHAAETQFLTHTVGRMLATLELSSTPINTKGYETLLRLVDNTCSDSFDLYNGLFMYNKNSTDLLNRLESAMDSVKKRLFDGLHEVLRKQLFEGKASPPSTATTSHHTDVHRRQLLLEGKPPSPSVPTPNNVTVPK
;
A
#
# COMPACT_ATOMS: atom_id res chain seq x y z
N MET A 1 -16.38 8.58 -4.68
CA MET A 1 -14.98 8.22 -4.30
C MET A 1 -13.99 8.87 -5.27
N PHE A 2 -14.15 10.17 -5.50
CA PHE A 2 -13.36 10.98 -6.44
C PHE A 2 -13.61 12.47 -6.11
N GLY A 3 -12.79 13.36 -6.67
CA GLY A 3 -12.89 14.81 -6.48
C GLY A 3 -12.26 15.56 -7.66
N PRO A 4 -12.10 16.89 -7.57
CA PRO A 4 -11.58 17.72 -8.66
C PRO A 4 -10.22 17.25 -9.18
N GLU A 5 -9.39 16.69 -8.31
CA GLU A 5 -8.05 16.20 -8.65
C GLU A 5 -8.06 14.85 -9.38
N SER A 6 -8.95 13.93 -9.00
CA SER A 6 -9.01 12.56 -9.56
C SER A 6 -10.01 12.39 -10.71
N ALA A 7 -10.89 13.37 -10.91
CA ALA A 7 -11.94 13.34 -11.93
C ALA A 7 -11.81 14.49 -12.94
N ARG A 8 -10.58 14.98 -13.18
CA ARG A 8 -10.29 16.10 -14.09
C ARG A 8 -10.81 15.87 -15.50
N ASP A 9 -10.74 14.63 -15.98
CA ASP A 9 -11.08 14.23 -17.34
C ASP A 9 -12.50 13.64 -17.46
N GLY A 10 -13.33 13.78 -16.42
CA GLY A 10 -14.69 13.22 -16.36
C GLY A 10 -14.84 12.14 -15.30
N TRP A 11 -16.06 11.58 -15.22
CA TRP A 11 -16.44 10.63 -14.16
C TRP A 11 -16.55 9.18 -14.63
N ASP A 12 -16.21 8.93 -15.90
CA ASP A 12 -16.34 7.62 -16.52
C ASP A 12 -15.50 6.57 -15.78
N GLY A 13 -16.15 5.45 -15.43
CA GLY A 13 -15.56 4.35 -14.66
C GLY A 13 -15.29 4.66 -13.17
N LEU A 14 -15.44 5.91 -12.70
CA LEU A 14 -15.18 6.27 -11.31
C LEU A 14 -16.30 5.76 -10.38
N PRO A 15 -15.97 5.30 -9.16
CA PRO A 15 -16.97 4.78 -8.24
C PRO A 15 -17.83 5.88 -7.61
N PHE A 16 -19.15 5.79 -7.82
CA PHE A 16 -20.16 6.53 -7.09
C PHE A 16 -20.87 5.59 -6.12
N VAL A 17 -20.63 5.80 -4.82
CA VAL A 17 -21.16 4.94 -3.75
C VAL A 17 -22.42 5.59 -3.16
N PHE A 18 -23.48 4.81 -2.96
CA PHE A 18 -24.73 5.32 -2.39
C PHE A 18 -25.43 4.30 -1.49
N ASP A 19 -26.26 4.81 -0.59
CA ASP A 19 -27.14 4.04 0.30
C ASP A 19 -28.56 4.64 0.24
N ARG A 20 -29.59 3.81 0.06
CA ARG A 20 -31.00 4.23 0.04
C ARG A 20 -31.62 4.23 1.43
N VAL A 21 -30.97 4.90 2.38
CA VAL A 21 -31.31 4.88 3.83
C VAL A 21 -32.80 5.10 4.14
N ARG A 22 -33.46 6.04 3.44
CA ARG A 22 -34.86 6.41 3.73
C ARG A 22 -35.65 6.82 2.49
N VAL A 23 -35.51 6.06 1.41
CA VAL A 23 -36.32 6.24 0.21
C VAL A 23 -37.62 5.46 0.35
N GLY A 24 -38.70 6.11 0.78
CA GLY A 24 -40.00 5.45 0.97
C GLY A 24 -40.65 4.95 -0.33
N ASP A 25 -41.58 4.01 -0.20
CA ASP A 25 -42.13 3.19 -1.30
C ASP A 25 -43.10 3.90 -2.25
N SER A 26 -43.33 5.20 -2.10
CA SER A 26 -44.19 5.90 -3.06
C SER A 26 -43.48 6.03 -4.41
N PRO A 27 -44.18 5.81 -5.54
CA PRO A 27 -43.58 5.93 -6.87
C PRO A 27 -42.87 7.27 -7.09
N ALA A 28 -43.46 8.37 -6.61
CA ALA A 28 -42.88 9.70 -6.71
C ALA A 28 -41.55 9.85 -5.94
N ARG A 29 -41.39 9.19 -4.77
CA ARG A 29 -40.14 9.23 -4.00
C ARG A 29 -39.04 8.43 -4.69
N ARG A 30 -39.35 7.22 -5.18
CA ARG A 30 -38.41 6.40 -5.95
C ARG A 30 -37.96 7.10 -7.22
N ALA A 31 -38.89 7.72 -7.96
CA ALA A 31 -38.59 8.44 -9.18
C ALA A 31 -37.60 9.60 -8.93
N ARG A 32 -37.78 10.37 -7.84
CA ARG A 32 -36.83 11.43 -7.49
C ARG A 32 -35.44 10.90 -7.12
N ALA A 33 -35.37 9.83 -6.31
CA ALA A 33 -34.10 9.21 -5.95
C ALA A 33 -33.36 8.69 -7.18
N ASN A 34 -34.07 8.00 -8.08
CA ASN A 34 -33.49 7.49 -9.31
C ASN A 34 -33.08 8.61 -10.26
N ALA A 35 -33.86 9.69 -10.38
CA ALA A 35 -33.49 10.83 -11.20
C ALA A 35 -32.15 11.46 -10.76
N PHE A 36 -31.89 11.53 -9.44
CA PHE A 36 -30.61 11.99 -8.92
C PHE A 36 -29.47 11.00 -9.21
N LEU A 37 -29.67 9.70 -8.96
CA LEU A 37 -28.64 8.68 -9.22
C LEU A 37 -28.29 8.59 -10.71
N ASN A 38 -29.27 8.80 -11.59
CA ASN A 38 -29.10 8.81 -13.04
C ASN A 38 -28.17 9.94 -13.51
N ILE A 39 -27.91 10.97 -12.71
CA ILE A 39 -26.90 11.99 -13.05
C ILE A 39 -25.53 11.30 -13.16
N PHE A 40 -25.15 10.53 -12.13
CA PHE A 40 -23.85 9.85 -12.08
C PHE A 40 -23.77 8.70 -13.06
N GLU A 41 -24.84 7.92 -13.19
CA GLU A 41 -24.90 6.81 -14.14
C GLU A 41 -24.71 7.28 -15.60
N ARG A 42 -25.31 8.41 -15.98
CA ARG A 42 -25.16 8.98 -17.32
C ARG A 42 -23.78 9.55 -17.61
N GLU A 43 -23.05 9.96 -16.57
CA GLU A 43 -21.64 10.38 -16.65
C GLU A 43 -20.67 9.18 -16.64
N GLY A 44 -21.19 7.93 -16.70
CA GLY A 44 -20.37 6.72 -16.78
C GLY A 44 -19.84 6.23 -15.43
N CYS A 45 -20.30 6.78 -14.30
CA CYS A 45 -19.86 6.30 -13.00
C CYS A 45 -20.20 4.83 -12.79
N ARG A 46 -19.29 4.11 -12.14
CA ARG A 46 -19.58 2.79 -11.59
C ARG A 46 -20.44 2.97 -10.34
N MET A 47 -21.72 2.68 -10.48
CA MET A 47 -22.72 2.80 -9.40
C MET A 47 -22.57 1.65 -8.41
N VAL A 48 -22.29 1.97 -7.13
CA VAL A 48 -22.07 0.98 -6.08
C VAL A 48 -23.04 1.23 -4.92
N GLU A 49 -24.04 0.36 -4.78
CA GLU A 49 -24.97 0.41 -3.64
C GLU A 49 -24.40 -0.38 -2.46
N MET A 50 -24.22 0.26 -1.31
CA MET A 50 -23.80 -0.41 -0.07
C MET A 50 -24.27 0.38 1.16
N CYS A 51 -24.36 -0.29 2.32
CA CYS A 51 -24.77 0.39 3.53
C CYS A 51 -23.67 1.34 4.06
N CYS A 52 -24.06 2.41 4.77
CA CYS A 52 -23.10 3.35 5.37
C CYS A 52 -22.03 2.66 6.25
N ALA A 53 -22.40 1.63 7.00
CA ALA A 53 -21.46 0.93 7.88
C ALA A 53 -20.36 0.17 7.10
N GLU A 54 -20.74 -0.44 5.97
CA GLU A 54 -19.80 -1.14 5.08
C GLU A 54 -18.93 -0.15 4.32
N HIS A 55 -19.52 0.95 3.85
CA HIS A 55 -18.78 2.06 3.26
C HIS A 55 -17.69 2.56 4.22
N ASP A 56 -18.03 2.85 5.48
CA ASP A 56 -17.06 3.40 6.43
C ASP A 56 -15.93 2.40 6.76
N ALA A 57 -16.25 1.11 6.85
CA ALA A 57 -15.23 0.08 7.01
C ALA A 57 -14.24 0.07 5.83
N HIS A 58 -14.75 0.15 4.60
CA HIS A 58 -13.89 0.23 3.40
C HIS A 58 -13.15 1.56 3.29
N ALA A 59 -13.80 2.68 3.59
CA ALA A 59 -13.22 4.01 3.50
C ALA A 59 -12.07 4.19 4.50
N ALA A 60 -12.13 3.54 5.68
CA ALA A 60 -11.00 3.47 6.58
C ALA A 60 -9.78 2.81 5.90
N GLU A 61 -9.92 1.56 5.46
CA GLU A 61 -8.82 0.77 4.86
C GLU A 61 -8.30 1.33 3.53
N THR A 62 -9.06 2.20 2.86
CA THR A 62 -8.70 2.73 1.54
C THR A 62 -8.41 4.22 1.60
N GLN A 63 -9.45 5.06 1.72
CA GLN A 63 -9.34 6.51 1.65
C GLN A 63 -8.57 7.08 2.84
N PHE A 64 -8.94 6.73 4.07
CA PHE A 64 -8.26 7.24 5.26
C PHE A 64 -6.79 6.80 5.28
N LEU A 65 -6.50 5.51 5.03
CA LEU A 65 -5.12 5.03 4.88
C LEU A 65 -4.32 5.82 3.84
N THR A 66 -4.89 6.04 2.67
CA THR A 66 -4.25 6.78 1.57
C THR A 66 -3.90 8.21 2.00
N HIS A 67 -4.84 8.92 2.64
CA HIS A 67 -4.58 10.27 3.16
C HIS A 67 -3.56 10.26 4.31
N THR A 68 -3.64 9.32 5.24
CA THR A 68 -2.69 9.23 6.36
C THR A 68 -1.27 9.02 5.84
N VAL A 69 -1.07 8.09 4.90
CA VAL A 69 0.25 7.84 4.30
C VAL A 69 0.73 9.06 3.52
N GLY A 70 -0.12 9.66 2.67
CA GLY A 70 0.25 10.85 1.90
C GLY A 70 0.65 12.03 2.78
N ARG A 71 -0.12 12.31 3.84
CA ARG A 71 0.19 13.39 4.80
C ARG A 71 1.41 13.10 5.65
N MET A 72 1.63 11.84 6.07
CA MET A 72 2.85 11.43 6.76
C MET A 72 4.09 11.61 5.86
N LEU A 73 3.99 11.25 4.58
CA LEU A 73 5.08 11.48 3.63
C LEU A 73 5.33 12.98 3.43
N ALA A 74 4.29 13.82 3.44
CA ALA A 74 4.44 15.27 3.36
C ALA A 74 5.26 15.84 4.54
N THR A 75 5.18 15.25 5.74
CA THR A 75 5.99 15.71 6.89
C THR A 75 7.47 15.40 6.75
N LEU A 76 7.86 14.56 5.78
CA LEU A 76 9.27 14.32 5.43
C LEU A 76 9.82 15.38 4.46
N GLU A 77 8.99 16.33 4.02
CA GLU A 77 9.37 17.39 3.08
C GLU A 77 9.99 16.83 1.79
N LEU A 78 9.36 15.78 1.25
CA LEU A 78 9.86 15.09 0.05
C LEU A 78 10.03 16.07 -1.12
N SER A 79 11.17 15.94 -1.81
CA SER A 79 11.48 16.71 -3.01
C SER A 79 11.91 15.77 -4.15
N SER A 80 11.67 16.22 -5.37
CA SER A 80 12.11 15.51 -6.57
C SER A 80 13.64 15.56 -6.69
N THR A 81 14.24 14.50 -7.21
CA THR A 81 15.68 14.37 -7.42
C THR A 81 15.99 13.95 -8.86
N PRO A 82 17.23 14.14 -9.37
CA PRO A 82 17.64 13.65 -10.69
C PRO A 82 17.60 12.12 -10.85
N ILE A 83 17.46 11.36 -9.75
CA ILE A 83 17.52 9.89 -9.73
C ILE A 83 16.22 9.26 -9.20
N ASN A 84 15.09 9.96 -9.35
CA ASN A 84 13.80 9.42 -8.92
C ASN A 84 13.52 8.04 -9.54
N THR A 85 13.09 7.12 -8.71
CA THR A 85 12.50 5.87 -9.19
C THR A 85 11.02 6.09 -9.51
N LYS A 86 10.42 5.23 -10.35
CA LYS A 86 8.97 5.28 -10.63
C LYS A 86 8.09 5.10 -9.39
N GLY A 87 8.58 4.31 -8.43
CA GLY A 87 7.94 4.19 -7.11
C GLY A 87 7.94 5.53 -6.37
N TYR A 88 9.08 6.20 -6.29
CA TYR A 88 9.19 7.50 -5.63
C TYR A 88 8.37 8.60 -6.31
N GLU A 89 8.33 8.64 -7.65
CA GLU A 89 7.42 9.54 -8.39
C GLU A 89 5.94 9.32 -8.01
N THR A 90 5.55 8.10 -7.69
CA THR A 90 4.18 7.79 -7.24
C THR A 90 3.93 8.27 -5.81
N LEU A 91 4.94 8.22 -4.93
CA LEU A 91 4.86 8.79 -3.58
C LEU A 91 4.71 10.32 -3.63
N LEU A 92 5.47 11.00 -4.51
CA LEU A 92 5.33 12.45 -4.71
C LEU A 92 3.91 12.81 -5.17
N ARG A 93 3.38 12.10 -6.18
CA ARG A 93 1.98 12.30 -6.62
C ARG A 93 0.95 12.01 -5.53
N LEU A 94 1.21 11.03 -4.66
CA LEU A 94 0.34 10.74 -3.52
C LEU A 94 0.32 11.91 -2.53
N VAL A 95 1.48 12.49 -2.22
CA VAL A 95 1.58 13.70 -1.39
C VAL A 95 0.77 14.83 -2.02
N ASP A 96 0.99 15.12 -3.31
CA ASP A 96 0.29 16.19 -4.02
C ASP A 96 -1.24 16.00 -3.94
N ASN A 97 -1.72 14.83 -4.34
CA ASN A 97 -3.15 14.53 -4.39
C ASN A 97 -3.83 14.58 -3.01
N THR A 98 -3.13 14.19 -1.94
CA THR A 98 -3.73 14.12 -0.60
C THR A 98 -3.62 15.44 0.17
N CYS A 99 -2.61 16.25 -0.13
CA CYS A 99 -2.40 17.56 0.48
C CYS A 99 -3.16 18.69 -0.22
N SER A 100 -3.68 18.47 -1.44
CA SER A 100 -4.64 19.38 -2.07
C SER A 100 -5.96 19.46 -1.30
N ASP A 101 -6.34 18.42 -0.57
CA ASP A 101 -7.51 18.43 0.30
C ASP A 101 -7.23 19.14 1.63
N SER A 102 -8.25 19.79 2.19
CA SER A 102 -8.13 20.49 3.48
C SER A 102 -7.81 19.52 4.61
N PHE A 103 -7.10 20.01 5.63
CA PHE A 103 -6.87 19.23 6.84
C PHE A 103 -8.19 18.87 7.54
N ASP A 104 -9.19 19.75 7.50
CA ASP A 104 -10.52 19.48 8.06
C ASP A 104 -11.20 18.28 7.40
N LEU A 105 -11.07 18.11 6.08
CA LEU A 105 -11.59 16.93 5.40
C LEU A 105 -10.93 15.66 5.93
N TYR A 106 -9.60 15.65 6.00
CA TYR A 106 -8.84 14.53 6.55
C TYR A 106 -9.19 14.22 8.01
N ASN A 107 -9.27 15.26 8.84
CA ASN A 107 -9.68 15.12 10.23
C ASN A 107 -11.09 14.56 10.33
N GLY A 108 -12.00 14.91 9.43
CA GLY A 108 -13.33 14.33 9.33
C GLY A 108 -13.32 12.81 9.07
N LEU A 109 -12.42 12.33 8.19
CA LEU A 109 -12.24 10.89 7.94
C LEU A 109 -11.78 10.11 9.18
N PHE A 110 -11.08 10.77 10.10
CA PHE A 110 -10.69 10.19 11.38
C PHE A 110 -11.82 10.29 12.41
N MET A 111 -12.28 11.51 12.68
CA MET A 111 -13.20 11.83 13.78
C MET A 111 -14.55 11.14 13.65
N TYR A 112 -15.05 10.95 12.42
CA TYR A 112 -16.39 10.44 12.17
C TYR A 112 -16.43 9.00 11.66
N ASN A 113 -15.29 8.32 11.57
CA ASN A 113 -15.23 6.91 11.20
C ASN A 113 -14.54 6.11 12.33
N LYS A 114 -15.35 5.35 13.07
CA LYS A 114 -14.88 4.54 14.22
C LYS A 114 -13.78 3.53 13.87
N ASN A 115 -13.64 3.14 12.60
CA ASN A 115 -12.64 2.16 12.16
C ASN A 115 -11.25 2.80 11.98
N SER A 116 -11.17 4.13 11.91
CA SER A 116 -9.92 4.86 11.62
C SER A 116 -8.87 4.73 12.72
N THR A 117 -9.27 4.66 13.99
CA THR A 117 -8.33 4.49 15.12
C THR A 117 -7.60 3.15 15.06
N ASP A 118 -8.33 2.05 14.81
CA ASP A 118 -7.74 0.71 14.70
C ASP A 118 -6.78 0.61 13.51
N LEU A 119 -7.09 1.30 12.42
CA LEU A 119 -6.18 1.40 11.27
C LEU A 119 -4.89 2.15 11.61
N LEU A 120 -4.99 3.27 12.33
CA LEU A 120 -3.81 4.06 12.70
C LEU A 120 -2.84 3.26 13.58
N ASN A 121 -3.36 2.54 14.58
CA ASN A 121 -2.56 1.68 15.46
C ASN A 121 -1.87 0.54 14.68
N ARG A 122 -2.57 -0.05 13.70
CA ARG A 122 -1.99 -1.08 12.83
C ARG A 122 -0.91 -0.52 11.92
N LEU A 123 -1.10 0.69 11.39
CA LEU A 123 -0.11 1.35 10.53
C LEU A 123 1.18 1.64 11.32
N GLU A 124 1.06 2.15 12.54
CA GLU A 124 2.19 2.37 13.44
C GLU A 124 2.93 1.06 13.74
N SER A 125 2.19 0.02 14.15
CA SER A 125 2.76 -1.31 14.42
C SER A 125 3.46 -1.91 13.21
N ALA A 126 2.93 -1.71 12.01
CA ALA A 126 3.53 -2.17 10.76
C ALA A 126 4.86 -1.44 10.48
N MET A 127 4.91 -0.12 10.69
CA MET A 127 6.14 0.67 10.53
C MET A 127 7.22 0.23 11.52
N ASP A 128 6.87 0.04 12.78
CA ASP A 128 7.78 -0.45 13.81
C ASP A 128 8.31 -1.85 13.50
N SER A 129 7.45 -2.73 12.98
CA SER A 129 7.84 -4.08 12.59
C SER A 129 8.85 -4.07 11.44
N VAL A 130 8.65 -3.22 10.43
CA VAL A 130 9.61 -3.05 9.32
C VAL A 130 10.92 -2.48 9.83
N LYS A 131 10.86 -1.43 10.66
CA LYS A 131 12.03 -0.81 11.30
C LYS A 131 12.85 -1.84 12.09
N LYS A 132 12.20 -2.62 12.94
CA LYS A 132 12.85 -3.65 13.78
C LYS A 132 13.62 -4.67 12.93
N ARG A 133 13.03 -5.16 11.84
CA ARG A 133 13.70 -6.10 10.93
C ARG A 133 14.99 -5.56 10.34
N LEU A 134 15.06 -4.26 10.05
CA LEU A 134 16.28 -3.61 9.55
C LEU A 134 17.39 -3.60 10.62
N PHE A 135 17.03 -3.25 11.87
CA PHE A 135 18.00 -3.20 12.98
C PHE A 135 18.46 -4.59 13.42
N ASP A 136 17.57 -5.58 13.43
CA ASP A 136 17.94 -6.96 13.76
C ASP A 136 18.98 -7.49 12.77
N GLY A 137 18.78 -7.28 11.46
CA GLY A 137 19.75 -7.64 10.44
C GLY A 137 21.10 -6.92 10.59
N LEU A 138 21.08 -5.64 10.97
CA LEU A 138 22.31 -4.88 11.26
C LEU A 138 23.07 -5.47 12.46
N HIS A 139 22.35 -5.80 13.55
CA HIS A 139 22.95 -6.40 14.74
C HIS A 139 23.58 -7.77 14.45
N GLU A 140 22.97 -8.58 13.60
CA GLU A 140 23.55 -9.86 13.18
C GLU A 140 24.88 -9.68 12.43
N VAL A 141 24.94 -8.74 11.48
CA VAL A 141 26.16 -8.44 10.72
C VAL A 141 27.27 -7.94 11.67
N LEU A 142 26.95 -7.01 12.57
CA LEU A 142 27.91 -6.49 13.55
C LEU A 142 28.41 -7.57 14.50
N ARG A 143 27.53 -8.48 14.96
CA ARG A 143 27.90 -9.59 15.84
C ARG A 143 28.91 -10.52 15.17
N LYS A 144 28.68 -10.89 13.91
CA LYS A 144 29.62 -11.74 13.15
C LYS A 144 30.98 -11.05 12.98
N GLN A 145 30.98 -9.76 12.63
CA GLN A 145 32.24 -9.01 12.46
C GLN A 145 33.04 -8.88 13.77
N LEU A 146 32.37 -8.62 14.89
CA LEU A 146 33.03 -8.39 16.19
C LEU A 146 33.53 -9.68 16.87
N PHE A 147 32.80 -10.79 16.71
CA PHE A 147 33.07 -12.03 17.46
C PHE A 147 33.60 -13.18 16.60
N GLU A 148 33.29 -13.24 15.31
CA GLU A 148 33.78 -14.30 14.42
C GLU A 148 35.04 -13.87 13.63
N GLY A 149 35.31 -12.57 13.54
CA GLY A 149 36.57 -12.02 12.99
C GLY A 149 37.80 -12.16 13.92
N LYS A 150 37.62 -12.69 15.14
CA LYS A 150 38.68 -12.94 16.13
C LYS A 150 38.89 -14.44 16.43
N ALA A 151 38.58 -15.33 15.49
CA ALA A 151 39.09 -16.69 15.56
C ALA A 151 40.59 -16.70 15.22
N SER A 152 41.38 -17.10 16.21
CA SER A 152 42.84 -17.28 16.38
C SER A 152 43.75 -17.43 15.15
N PRO A 153 45.04 -17.02 15.24
CA PRO A 153 46.03 -17.30 14.21
C PRO A 153 46.28 -18.82 14.10
N PRO A 154 46.66 -19.34 12.90
CA PRO A 154 47.01 -20.74 12.77
C PRO A 154 48.27 -21.03 13.60
N SER A 155 48.14 -21.95 14.56
CA SER A 155 49.31 -22.51 15.24
C SER A 155 50.18 -23.21 14.19
N THR A 156 51.46 -22.90 14.21
CA THR A 156 52.50 -23.53 13.40
C THR A 156 52.46 -25.06 13.52
N ALA A 157 52.06 -25.74 12.45
CA ALA A 157 52.47 -27.12 12.15
C ALA A 157 52.33 -27.38 10.62
N THR A 158 53.46 -27.21 9.95
CA THR A 158 54.00 -27.92 8.77
C THR A 158 53.08 -28.57 7.72
N THR A 159 53.31 -28.17 6.46
CA THR A 159 53.18 -28.89 5.16
C THR A 159 51.80 -29.37 4.68
N SER A 160 51.27 -28.79 3.59
CA SER A 160 51.50 -29.25 2.21
C SER A 160 50.72 -28.37 1.22
N HIS A 161 51.21 -28.36 -0.03
CA HIS A 161 50.79 -27.51 -1.13
C HIS A 161 49.37 -27.80 -1.68
N HIS A 162 48.80 -26.73 -2.28
CA HIS A 162 47.87 -26.69 -3.40
C HIS A 162 46.36 -26.54 -3.14
N THR A 163 45.81 -25.53 -3.85
CA THR A 163 44.42 -25.22 -4.22
C THR A 163 43.53 -24.44 -3.24
N ASP A 164 43.57 -23.10 -3.33
CA ASP A 164 42.42 -22.26 -2.94
C ASP A 164 42.37 -20.93 -3.74
N VAL A 165 42.08 -21.02 -5.05
CA VAL A 165 41.84 -19.84 -5.92
C VAL A 165 40.37 -19.74 -6.38
N HIS A 166 39.55 -20.76 -6.16
CA HIS A 166 38.20 -20.79 -6.74
C HIS A 166 37.05 -20.28 -5.85
N ARG A 167 37.27 -19.98 -4.57
CA ARG A 167 36.16 -19.66 -3.65
C ARG A 167 35.67 -18.20 -3.68
N ARG A 168 36.38 -17.30 -4.37
CA ARG A 168 36.05 -15.85 -4.38
C ARG A 168 35.16 -15.37 -5.53
N GLN A 169 34.76 -16.23 -6.47
CA GLN A 169 34.02 -15.80 -7.68
C GLN A 169 32.49 -15.99 -7.63
N LEU A 170 31.89 -16.54 -6.56
CA LEU A 170 30.47 -16.93 -6.55
C LEU A 170 29.52 -16.03 -5.72
N LEU A 171 29.94 -14.81 -5.35
CA LEU A 171 29.12 -13.88 -4.55
C LEU A 171 28.62 -12.64 -5.31
N LEU A 172 28.76 -12.57 -6.64
CA LEU A 172 28.33 -11.41 -7.44
C LEU A 172 27.24 -11.66 -8.49
N GLU A 173 26.65 -12.85 -8.60
CA GLU A 173 25.51 -13.06 -9.49
C GLU A 173 24.21 -13.24 -8.70
N GLY A 174 23.66 -12.12 -8.26
CA GLY A 174 22.29 -12.04 -7.78
C GLY A 174 21.30 -12.12 -8.94
N LYS A 175 20.87 -13.33 -9.30
CA LYS A 175 19.69 -13.54 -10.14
C LYS A 175 18.49 -13.91 -9.24
N PRO A 176 17.41 -13.11 -9.20
CA PRO A 176 16.23 -13.48 -8.43
C PRO A 176 15.54 -14.70 -9.07
N PRO A 177 14.94 -15.60 -8.28
CA PRO A 177 14.14 -16.69 -8.83
C PRO A 177 12.90 -16.14 -9.54
N SER A 178 12.63 -16.66 -10.74
CA SER A 178 11.40 -16.38 -11.50
C SER A 178 10.17 -16.93 -10.76
N PRO A 179 9.02 -16.23 -10.77
CA PRO A 179 7.80 -16.76 -10.16
C PRO A 179 7.31 -18.00 -10.90
N SER A 180 7.14 -19.10 -10.17
CA SER A 180 6.48 -20.30 -10.67
C SER A 180 5.00 -20.01 -10.95
N VAL A 181 4.61 -20.06 -12.22
CA VAL A 181 3.21 -20.05 -12.64
C VAL A 181 2.58 -21.39 -12.23
N PRO A 182 1.45 -21.43 -11.50
CA PRO A 182 0.73 -22.67 -11.26
C PRO A 182 0.08 -23.14 -12.56
N THR A 183 0.36 -24.38 -12.97
CA THR A 183 -0.38 -25.08 -14.02
C THR A 183 -1.86 -25.25 -13.61
N PRO A 184 -2.82 -25.11 -14.54
CA PRO A 184 -4.22 -25.35 -14.21
C PRO A 184 -4.45 -26.85 -14.00
N ASN A 185 -4.99 -27.20 -12.83
CA ASN A 185 -5.56 -28.51 -12.58
C ASN A 185 -6.77 -28.72 -13.49
N ASN A 186 -6.69 -29.73 -14.36
CA ASN A 186 -7.83 -30.28 -15.08
C ASN A 186 -8.80 -30.90 -14.08
N VAL A 187 -9.89 -30.21 -13.77
CA VAL A 187 -11.06 -30.81 -13.13
C VAL A 187 -12.02 -31.25 -14.22
N THR A 188 -12.03 -32.54 -14.49
CA THR A 188 -13.10 -33.23 -15.22
C THR A 188 -14.42 -33.08 -14.47
N VAL A 189 -15.40 -32.45 -15.10
CA VAL A 189 -16.80 -32.43 -14.68
C VAL A 189 -17.49 -33.67 -15.28
N PRO A 190 -18.11 -34.56 -14.49
CA PRO A 190 -19.01 -35.58 -15.03
C PRO A 190 -20.38 -34.95 -15.36
N LYS A 191 -20.97 -35.45 -16.45
CA LYS A 191 -22.24 -35.07 -17.06
C LYS A 191 -23.41 -35.00 -16.09
#